data_AF-A0A384JHM0-F1
#
_entry.id   AF-A0A384JHM0-F1
#
_cell.length_a   1.000
_cell.length_b   1.000
_cell.length_c   1.000
_cell.angle_alpha   90.00
_cell.angle_beta   90.00
_cell.angle_gamma   90.00
#
_symmetry.space_group_name_H-M   'P 1'
#
loop_
_entity.id
_entity.type
_entity.pdbx_description
1 polymer ?
#
loop_
_entity_poly.entity_id
_entity_poly.type
_entity_poly.pdbx_seq_one_letter_code
_entity_poly.pdbx_strand_id
1 'polypeptide(L)'
;MLLYSNQRLWRQSRSWLRLATFPLLLILSIDFFLTISLSPPLRRVSLSSAPSDAVTSKDRIFIASMHWNNELILRSHWSAALLDLVRHLGVDNVYISIVESGSWDNTKGALRDLDVELEKLGVERSIELLNITHKDEVERVPDPDEEGWIQTNRTRKELRRIPYLAKLRNRVMDKLKKLSDKRDGQGKRSFDKILWLNDVIFTTEDVVNLLATRDGNYAAACAIDFAKPPLFYDTFALRDIKGEEPITQTWPFFLATESRNAMKTSAPIPVRSCWNGIVVFQAEPFYENPSLRFRGVRDSLAQYHLEGSECCLIHADNALSLTKGVWLNPKVRVSYNAKADSVVNPKGGKWPSKIEILEGTWSNRWARWTGFLHRYIESILVQKRVQRWHSEVSVVGQTEVHEKGAYCLVNEMQVLRENGWAHI
;
A
#
# COMPACT_ATOMS: atom_id res chain seq x y z
N MET A 1 -22.52 54.00 42.95
CA MET A 1 -21.06 53.78 42.82
C MET A 1 -20.68 52.34 42.40
N LEU A 2 -21.60 51.54 41.83
CA LEU A 2 -21.34 50.13 41.44
C LEU A 2 -21.31 49.88 39.92
N LEU A 3 -21.69 50.85 39.09
CA LEU A 3 -21.65 50.75 37.62
C LEU A 3 -20.28 51.09 36.99
N TYR A 4 -19.36 51.68 37.76
CA TYR A 4 -18.02 52.07 37.29
C TYR A 4 -16.97 50.95 37.39
N SER A 5 -17.23 49.91 38.19
CA SER A 5 -16.30 48.79 38.39
C SER A 5 -16.28 47.81 37.21
N ASN A 6 -17.44 47.51 36.62
CA ASN A 6 -17.56 46.56 35.52
C ASN A 6 -16.93 47.04 34.20
N GLN A 7 -16.89 48.35 33.92
CA GLN A 7 -16.25 48.87 32.70
C GLN A 7 -14.71 48.78 32.74
N ARG A 8 -14.11 48.81 33.95
CA ARG A 8 -12.64 48.74 34.12
C ARG A 8 -12.10 47.34 33.90
N LEU A 9 -12.82 46.32 34.42
CA LEU A 9 -12.54 44.91 34.16
C LEU A 9 -12.75 44.55 32.67
N TRP A 10 -13.78 45.09 32.04
CA TRP A 10 -14.02 44.90 30.60
C TRP A 10 -12.94 45.55 29.71
N ARG A 11 -12.50 46.78 30.04
CA ARG A 11 -11.39 47.46 29.33
C ARG A 11 -10.04 46.78 29.56
N GLN A 12 -9.76 46.29 30.76
CA GLN A 12 -8.56 45.48 31.04
C GLN A 12 -8.58 44.16 30.27
N SER A 13 -9.71 43.44 30.24
CA SER A 13 -9.83 42.17 29.48
C SER A 13 -9.54 42.35 27.98
N ARG A 14 -10.00 43.45 27.37
CA ARG A 14 -9.69 43.81 25.97
C ARG A 14 -8.22 44.16 25.75
N SER A 15 -7.54 44.72 26.75
CA SER A 15 -6.09 44.98 26.70
C SER A 15 -5.30 43.68 26.77
N TRP A 16 -5.67 42.75 27.66
CA TRP A 16 -5.03 41.43 27.78
C TRP A 16 -5.26 40.56 26.54
N LEU A 17 -6.47 40.57 25.98
CA LEU A 17 -6.77 39.92 24.70
C LEU A 17 -5.91 40.49 23.56
N ARG A 18 -5.77 41.82 23.47
CA ARG A 18 -4.91 42.47 22.46
C ARG A 18 -3.42 42.14 22.66
N LEU A 19 -2.96 42.12 23.91
CA LEU A 19 -1.59 41.74 24.28
C LEU A 19 -1.29 40.25 24.00
N ALA A 20 -2.29 39.37 24.06
CA ALA A 20 -2.16 37.96 23.71
C ALA A 20 -2.32 37.69 22.19
N THR A 21 -3.09 38.53 21.48
CA THR A 21 -3.31 38.35 20.02
C THR A 21 -2.04 38.58 19.21
N PHE A 22 -1.22 39.57 19.56
CA PHE A 22 0.00 39.87 18.82
C PHE A 22 1.05 38.73 18.87
N PRO A 23 1.44 38.19 20.05
CA PRO A 23 2.36 37.05 20.12
C PRO A 23 1.76 35.80 19.50
N LEU A 24 0.45 35.56 19.62
CA LEU A 24 -0.21 34.43 18.96
C LEU A 24 -0.12 34.54 17.43
N LEU A 25 -0.41 35.71 16.87
CA LEU A 25 -0.29 35.96 15.42
C LEU A 25 1.16 35.83 14.94
N LEU A 26 2.13 36.30 15.74
CA LEU A 26 3.55 36.13 15.45
C LEU A 26 3.95 34.65 15.44
N ILE A 27 3.53 33.87 16.44
CA ILE A 27 3.78 32.42 16.50
C ILE A 27 3.16 31.71 15.31
N LEU A 28 1.90 32.01 14.97
CA LEU A 28 1.21 31.40 13.82
C LEU A 28 1.86 31.80 12.49
N SER A 29 2.37 33.03 12.38
CA SER A 29 3.07 33.52 11.19
C SER A 29 4.45 32.87 11.03
N ILE A 30 5.20 32.72 12.13
CA ILE A 30 6.46 31.95 12.16
C ILE A 30 6.18 30.49 11.79
N ASP A 31 5.16 29.88 12.38
CA ASP A 31 4.78 28.50 12.10
C ASP A 31 4.36 28.28 10.63
N PHE A 32 3.57 29.20 10.07
CA PHE A 32 3.20 29.21 8.66
C PHE A 32 4.46 29.29 7.78
N PHE A 33 5.35 30.25 8.07
CA PHE A 33 6.56 30.46 7.30
C PHE A 33 7.48 29.23 7.36
N LEU A 34 7.70 28.66 8.55
CA LEU A 34 8.51 27.45 8.74
C LEU A 34 7.88 26.25 8.03
N THR A 35 6.57 26.05 8.14
CA THR A 35 5.88 24.91 7.53
C THR A 35 6.02 24.94 6.01
N ILE A 36 5.78 26.08 5.38
CA ILE A 36 5.90 26.24 3.93
C ILE A 36 7.35 26.19 3.46
N SER A 37 8.29 26.78 4.22
CA SER A 37 9.70 26.84 3.82
C SER A 37 10.42 25.50 3.99
N LEU A 38 10.05 24.70 4.99
CA LEU A 38 10.67 23.40 5.28
C LEU A 38 10.00 22.23 4.55
N SER A 39 8.88 22.48 3.86
CA SER A 39 8.12 21.44 3.15
C SER A 39 8.03 21.80 1.67
N PRO A 40 9.10 21.54 0.88
CA PRO A 40 9.04 21.78 -0.55
C PRO A 40 7.94 20.89 -1.17
N PRO A 41 7.19 21.38 -2.17
CA PRO A 41 6.21 20.56 -2.87
C PRO A 41 6.91 19.40 -3.58
N LEU A 42 6.28 18.22 -3.58
CA LEU A 42 6.78 17.05 -4.29
C LEU A 42 6.67 17.30 -5.79
N ARG A 43 7.83 17.31 -6.45
CA ARG A 43 7.94 17.31 -7.89
C ARG A 43 8.10 15.90 -8.39
N ARG A 44 7.37 15.57 -9.45
CA ARG A 44 7.64 14.37 -10.23
C ARG A 44 9.03 14.51 -10.85
N VAL A 45 9.83 13.45 -10.76
CA VAL A 45 11.18 13.42 -11.34
C VAL A 45 11.04 12.84 -12.74
N SER A 46 11.52 13.57 -13.75
CA SER A 46 11.51 13.09 -15.13
C SER A 46 12.62 12.06 -15.34
N LEU A 47 12.44 11.16 -16.33
CA LEU A 47 13.47 10.21 -16.76
C LEU A 47 14.84 10.86 -17.02
N SER A 48 14.88 12.10 -17.51
CA SER A 48 16.14 12.81 -17.82
C SER A 48 16.97 13.20 -16.59
N SER A 49 16.36 13.20 -15.39
CA SER A 49 17.03 13.52 -14.13
C SER A 49 17.14 12.34 -13.17
N ALA A 50 16.65 11.16 -13.57
CA ALA A 50 16.91 9.92 -12.84
C ALA A 50 18.41 9.56 -12.99
N PRO A 51 19.10 9.17 -11.90
CA PRO A 51 20.47 8.69 -11.99
C PRO A 51 20.51 7.50 -12.98
N SER A 52 21.33 7.61 -14.03
CA SER A 52 21.49 6.57 -15.07
C SER A 52 21.89 5.21 -14.53
N ASP A 53 22.42 5.17 -13.30
CA ASP A 53 23.08 4.01 -12.72
C ASP A 53 22.21 3.27 -11.69
N ALA A 54 21.05 3.83 -11.29
CA ALA A 54 20.23 3.29 -10.20
C ALA A 54 19.28 2.14 -10.63
N VAL A 55 18.94 2.06 -11.91
CA VAL A 55 18.44 0.84 -12.55
C VAL A 55 19.58 0.40 -13.43
N THR A 56 20.39 -0.57 -12.96
CA THR A 56 21.40 -1.12 -13.86
C THR A 56 20.63 -1.69 -15.05
N SER A 57 21.02 -1.37 -16.28
CA SER A 57 20.34 -1.83 -17.51
C SER A 57 20.38 -3.36 -17.70
N LYS A 58 20.60 -4.11 -16.62
CA LYS A 58 20.84 -5.55 -16.53
C LYS A 58 19.87 -6.26 -15.58
N ASP A 59 19.11 -5.54 -14.75
CA ASP A 59 18.16 -6.17 -13.83
C ASP A 59 17.02 -6.85 -14.61
N ARG A 60 16.77 -8.12 -14.32
CA ARG A 60 15.60 -8.85 -14.83
C ARG A 60 14.41 -8.64 -13.91
N ILE A 61 13.29 -8.22 -14.47
CA ILE A 61 12.09 -7.82 -13.72
C ILE A 61 10.94 -8.78 -14.03
N PHE A 62 10.41 -9.41 -12.98
CA PHE A 62 9.16 -10.15 -13.03
C PHE A 62 8.00 -9.19 -12.73
N ILE A 63 7.16 -8.90 -13.72
CA ILE A 63 6.00 -8.03 -13.57
C ILE A 63 4.79 -8.90 -13.21
N ALA A 64 4.14 -8.57 -12.09
CA ALA A 64 3.01 -9.28 -11.53
C ALA A 64 1.77 -8.35 -11.47
N SER A 65 0.60 -8.84 -11.86
CA SER A 65 -0.65 -8.09 -11.75
C SER A 65 -1.84 -9.02 -11.47
N MET A 66 -2.87 -8.48 -10.82
CA MET A 66 -4.18 -9.11 -10.69
C MET A 66 -5.27 -8.13 -11.10
N HIS A 67 -6.29 -8.61 -11.81
CA HIS A 67 -7.40 -7.79 -12.27
C HIS A 67 -8.76 -8.38 -11.94
N TRP A 68 -9.69 -7.50 -11.57
CA TRP A 68 -11.11 -7.81 -11.37
C TRP A 68 -11.95 -6.56 -11.62
N ASN A 69 -12.82 -6.57 -12.63
CA ASN A 69 -13.64 -5.43 -13.05
C ASN A 69 -12.83 -4.17 -13.42
N ASN A 70 -11.80 -4.36 -14.24
CA ASN A 70 -10.84 -3.33 -14.63
C ASN A 70 -10.86 -2.99 -16.12
N GLU A 71 -11.90 -3.33 -16.89
CA GLU A 71 -11.93 -3.12 -18.34
C GLU A 71 -11.58 -1.69 -18.73
N LEU A 72 -12.25 -0.72 -18.10
CA LEU A 72 -12.11 0.69 -18.44
C LEU A 72 -10.65 1.15 -18.31
N ILE A 73 -9.99 0.88 -17.19
CA ILE A 73 -8.63 1.34 -16.93
C ILE A 73 -7.59 0.57 -17.75
N LEU A 74 -7.82 -0.74 -17.99
CA LEU A 74 -7.01 -1.56 -18.87
C LEU A 74 -6.96 -0.99 -20.27
N ARG A 75 -8.13 -0.65 -20.83
CA ARG A 75 -8.24 -0.13 -22.21
C ARG A 75 -7.76 1.32 -22.34
N SER A 76 -7.98 2.14 -21.32
CA SER A 76 -7.72 3.59 -21.43
C SER A 76 -6.32 4.03 -21.02
N HIS A 77 -5.65 3.34 -20.08
CA HIS A 77 -4.37 3.79 -19.53
C HIS A 77 -3.38 2.65 -19.30
N TRP A 78 -3.80 1.60 -18.57
CA TRP A 78 -2.88 0.62 -17.98
C TRP A 78 -2.15 -0.22 -19.03
N SER A 79 -2.86 -0.72 -20.06
CA SER A 79 -2.23 -1.56 -21.09
C SER A 79 -1.17 -0.80 -21.88
N ALA A 80 -1.45 0.45 -22.26
CA ALA A 80 -0.48 1.30 -22.96
C ALA A 80 0.75 1.58 -22.08
N ALA A 81 0.54 1.90 -20.81
CA ALA A 81 1.63 2.13 -19.85
C ALA A 81 2.51 0.89 -19.64
N LEU A 82 1.91 -0.31 -19.58
CA LEU A 82 2.68 -1.56 -19.51
C LEU A 82 3.51 -1.79 -20.78
N LEU A 83 2.93 -1.57 -21.97
CA LEU A 83 3.67 -1.71 -23.23
C LEU A 83 4.86 -0.74 -23.32
N ASP A 84 4.68 0.51 -22.90
CA ASP A 84 5.76 1.51 -22.86
C ASP A 84 6.83 1.15 -21.83
N LEU A 85 6.44 0.60 -20.68
CA LEU A 85 7.38 0.10 -19.68
C LEU A 85 8.21 -1.07 -20.22
N VAL A 86 7.57 -2.04 -20.88
CA VAL A 86 8.25 -3.20 -21.47
C VAL A 86 9.25 -2.75 -22.54
N ARG A 87 8.86 -1.81 -23.41
CA ARG A 87 9.78 -1.23 -24.41
C ARG A 87 10.98 -0.55 -23.77
N HIS A 88 10.77 0.16 -22.65
CA HIS A 88 11.84 0.84 -21.94
C HIS A 88 12.81 -0.12 -21.23
N LEU A 89 12.28 -1.15 -20.55
CA LEU A 89 13.09 -2.13 -19.83
C LEU A 89 13.80 -3.12 -20.75
N GLY A 90 13.26 -3.32 -21.95
CA GLY A 90 13.71 -4.33 -22.91
C GLY A 90 13.01 -5.66 -22.70
N VAL A 91 12.54 -6.26 -23.80
CA VAL A 91 11.72 -7.47 -23.79
C VAL A 91 12.43 -8.68 -23.18
N ASP A 92 13.76 -8.77 -23.33
CA ASP A 92 14.58 -9.86 -22.79
C ASP A 92 14.73 -9.81 -21.26
N ASN A 93 14.57 -8.62 -20.68
CA ASN A 93 14.73 -8.38 -19.25
C ASN A 93 13.42 -8.56 -18.46
N VAL A 94 12.30 -8.79 -19.15
CA VAL A 94 10.97 -8.77 -18.53
C VAL A 94 10.27 -10.11 -18.70
N TYR A 95 9.53 -10.52 -17.66
CA TYR A 95 8.49 -11.53 -17.77
C TYR A 95 7.22 -11.01 -17.12
N ILE A 96 6.05 -11.26 -17.73
CA ILE A 96 4.77 -10.75 -17.24
C ILE A 96 3.87 -11.89 -16.76
N SER A 97 3.32 -11.79 -15.55
CA SER A 97 2.35 -12.72 -14.99
C SER A 97 1.09 -11.97 -14.56
N ILE A 98 -0.05 -12.29 -15.17
CA ILE A 98 -1.33 -11.64 -14.90
C ILE A 98 -2.36 -12.73 -14.58
N VAL A 99 -3.12 -12.54 -13.51
CA VAL A 99 -4.30 -13.36 -13.18
C VAL A 99 -5.54 -12.47 -13.14
N GLU A 100 -6.58 -12.87 -13.84
CA GLU A 100 -7.90 -12.24 -13.82
C GLU A 100 -8.86 -13.11 -13.02
N SER A 101 -9.54 -12.55 -12.01
CA SER A 101 -10.28 -13.32 -11.00
C SER A 101 -11.80 -13.27 -11.15
N GLY A 102 -12.32 -13.53 -12.35
CA GLY A 102 -13.75 -13.72 -12.57
C GLY A 102 -14.57 -12.42 -12.58
N SER A 103 -14.18 -11.50 -13.46
CA SER A 103 -14.81 -10.19 -13.67
C SER A 103 -16.21 -10.31 -14.26
N TRP A 104 -17.04 -9.32 -13.92
CA TRP A 104 -18.39 -9.10 -14.44
C TRP A 104 -18.40 -8.26 -15.72
N ASP A 105 -17.38 -7.42 -15.91
CA ASP A 105 -17.17 -6.63 -17.13
C ASP A 105 -16.31 -7.39 -18.16
N ASN A 106 -15.95 -6.73 -19.27
CA ASN A 106 -15.12 -7.34 -20.30
C ASN A 106 -13.61 -7.14 -20.05
N THR A 107 -13.17 -7.19 -18.78
CA THR A 107 -11.74 -7.26 -18.38
C THR A 107 -11.02 -8.39 -19.11
N LYS A 108 -11.66 -9.56 -19.22
CA LYS A 108 -11.11 -10.70 -19.98
C LYS A 108 -10.84 -10.34 -21.44
N GLY A 109 -11.73 -9.58 -22.08
CA GLY A 109 -11.51 -9.08 -23.44
C GLY A 109 -10.35 -8.10 -23.51
N ALA A 110 -10.29 -7.13 -22.58
CA ALA A 110 -9.20 -6.15 -22.53
C ALA A 110 -7.82 -6.81 -22.35
N LEU A 111 -7.74 -7.86 -21.52
CA LEU A 111 -6.50 -8.63 -21.33
C LEU A 111 -6.12 -9.47 -22.55
N ARG A 112 -7.09 -9.98 -23.33
CA ARG A 112 -6.79 -10.64 -24.62
C ARG A 112 -6.25 -9.66 -25.66
N ASP A 113 -6.79 -8.45 -25.70
CA ASP A 113 -6.29 -7.40 -26.60
C ASP A 113 -4.84 -7.02 -26.22
N LEU A 114 -4.56 -6.88 -24.92
CA LEU A 114 -3.20 -6.69 -24.42
C LEU A 114 -2.28 -7.86 -24.76
N ASP A 115 -2.77 -9.10 -24.64
CA ASP A 115 -2.00 -10.32 -24.97
C ASP A 115 -1.49 -10.27 -26.41
N VAL A 116 -2.34 -9.87 -27.37
CA VAL A 116 -1.96 -9.70 -28.79
C VAL A 116 -0.86 -8.66 -28.96
N GLU A 117 -0.94 -7.52 -28.27
CA GLU A 117 0.09 -6.48 -28.36
C GLU A 117 1.42 -6.90 -27.72
N LEU A 118 1.38 -7.63 -26.60
CA LEU A 118 2.57 -8.18 -25.98
C LEU A 118 3.22 -9.28 -26.85
N GLU A 119 2.42 -10.06 -27.59
CA GLU A 119 2.94 -11.04 -28.56
C GLU A 119 3.71 -10.37 -29.68
N LYS A 120 3.17 -9.26 -30.22
CA LYS A 120 3.86 -8.47 -31.26
C LYS A 120 5.19 -7.90 -30.77
N LEU A 121 5.30 -7.58 -29.48
CA LEU A 121 6.56 -7.15 -28.87
C LEU A 121 7.53 -8.31 -28.63
N GLY A 122 7.07 -9.57 -28.63
CA GLY A 122 7.90 -10.73 -28.34
C GLY A 122 8.25 -10.88 -26.86
N VAL A 123 7.49 -10.26 -25.95
CA VAL A 123 7.74 -10.39 -24.50
C VAL A 123 7.07 -11.64 -23.94
N GLU A 124 7.83 -12.39 -23.16
CA GLU A 124 7.33 -13.59 -22.48
C GLU A 124 6.35 -13.25 -21.37
N ARG A 125 5.25 -14.01 -21.33
CA ARG A 125 4.16 -13.75 -20.40
C ARG A 125 3.29 -14.96 -20.11
N SER A 126 2.49 -14.85 -19.06
CA SER A 126 1.39 -15.74 -18.74
C SER A 126 0.20 -14.89 -18.30
N ILE A 127 -0.89 -14.94 -19.07
CA ILE A 127 -2.16 -14.29 -18.72
C ILE A 127 -3.19 -15.39 -18.46
N GLU A 128 -3.63 -15.50 -17.22
CA GLU A 128 -4.61 -16.49 -16.80
C GLU A 128 -5.97 -15.82 -16.57
N LEU A 129 -7.00 -16.31 -17.27
CA LEU A 129 -8.37 -15.79 -17.19
C LEU A 129 -9.25 -16.83 -16.49
N LEU A 130 -9.64 -16.57 -15.24
CA LEU A 130 -10.40 -17.54 -14.44
C LEU A 130 -11.88 -17.55 -14.83
N ASN A 131 -12.46 -18.74 -14.94
CA ASN A 131 -13.89 -18.90 -15.23
C ASN A 131 -14.78 -18.83 -13.97
N ILE A 132 -14.18 -18.96 -12.79
CA ILE A 132 -14.87 -18.91 -11.51
C ILE A 132 -15.11 -17.45 -11.15
N THR A 133 -16.37 -17.08 -10.90
CA THR A 133 -16.74 -15.74 -10.47
C THR A 133 -16.64 -15.60 -8.95
N HIS A 134 -16.64 -14.36 -8.46
CA HIS A 134 -16.76 -14.11 -7.02
C HIS A 134 -18.04 -14.71 -6.43
N LYS A 135 -19.13 -14.79 -7.21
CA LYS A 135 -20.36 -15.45 -6.78
C LYS A 135 -20.13 -16.93 -6.50
N ASP A 136 -19.49 -17.62 -7.42
CA ASP A 136 -19.20 -19.05 -7.29
C ASP A 136 -18.32 -19.32 -6.05
N GLU A 137 -17.35 -18.44 -5.77
CA GLU A 137 -16.48 -18.55 -4.59
C GLU A 137 -17.22 -18.32 -3.26
N VAL A 138 -18.20 -17.41 -3.21
CA VAL A 138 -18.94 -17.15 -1.96
C VAL A 138 -20.12 -18.09 -1.74
N GLU A 139 -20.67 -18.68 -2.80
CA GLU A 139 -21.82 -19.58 -2.74
C GLU A 139 -21.43 -21.06 -2.53
N ARG A 140 -20.18 -21.43 -2.82
CA ARG A 140 -19.70 -22.80 -2.63
C ARG A 140 -19.61 -23.18 -1.15
N VAL A 141 -19.73 -24.49 -0.91
CA VAL A 141 -19.51 -25.07 0.43
C VAL A 141 -18.02 -25.39 0.55
N PRO A 142 -17.32 -24.91 1.60
CA PRO A 142 -15.93 -25.28 1.83
C PRO A 142 -15.80 -26.74 2.26
N ASP A 143 -14.65 -27.35 1.95
CA ASP A 143 -14.28 -28.63 2.55
C ASP A 143 -14.15 -28.47 4.09
N PRO A 144 -14.36 -29.53 4.89
CA PRO A 144 -14.40 -29.44 6.35
C PRO A 144 -13.20 -28.71 6.98
N ASP A 145 -12.00 -28.96 6.43
CA ASP A 145 -10.72 -28.44 6.89
C ASP A 145 -10.15 -27.34 5.96
N GLU A 146 -10.99 -26.77 5.08
CA GLU A 146 -10.52 -25.73 4.17
C GLU A 146 -10.23 -24.41 4.92
N GLU A 147 -8.98 -23.96 4.82
CA GLU A 147 -8.55 -22.69 5.39
C GLU A 147 -9.09 -21.46 4.63
N GLY A 148 -9.27 -20.38 5.38
CA GLY A 148 -9.72 -19.08 4.88
C GLY A 148 -11.21 -18.88 5.00
N TRP A 149 -11.89 -19.67 5.83
CA TRP A 149 -13.32 -19.56 6.08
C TRP A 149 -13.60 -19.25 7.55
N ILE A 150 -14.61 -18.43 7.82
CA ILE A 150 -14.96 -18.04 9.18
C ILE A 150 -16.44 -18.26 9.47
N GLN A 151 -16.74 -18.73 10.68
CA GLN A 151 -18.11 -18.81 11.16
C GLN A 151 -18.52 -17.43 11.69
N THR A 152 -19.58 -16.87 11.14
CA THR A 152 -20.14 -15.58 11.58
C THR A 152 -21.49 -15.83 12.27
N ASN A 153 -22.19 -14.77 12.69
CA ASN A 153 -23.53 -14.86 13.26
C ASN A 153 -24.59 -15.38 12.25
N ARG A 154 -24.19 -15.60 10.99
CA ARG A 154 -25.05 -16.15 9.93
C ARG A 154 -24.97 -17.67 9.91
N THR A 155 -25.92 -18.29 9.22
CA THR A 155 -26.10 -19.76 9.19
C THR A 155 -25.03 -20.53 8.43
N ARG A 156 -24.16 -19.87 7.66
CA ARG A 156 -23.10 -20.51 6.85
C ARG A 156 -21.74 -19.88 7.15
N LYS A 157 -20.67 -20.66 7.01
CA LYS A 157 -19.30 -20.13 6.96
C LYS A 157 -19.18 -19.15 5.79
N GLU A 158 -18.44 -18.07 5.99
CA GLU A 158 -18.20 -17.05 4.97
C GLU A 158 -16.72 -17.05 4.59
N LEU A 159 -16.43 -16.93 3.29
CA LEU A 159 -15.06 -16.89 2.77
C LEU A 159 -14.39 -15.58 3.20
N ARG A 160 -13.23 -15.67 3.85
CA ARG A 160 -12.46 -14.52 4.28
C ARG A 160 -11.77 -13.85 3.08
N ARG A 161 -11.84 -12.52 3.03
CA ARG A 161 -11.30 -11.73 1.92
C ARG A 161 -9.79 -11.88 1.78
N ILE A 162 -9.04 -11.78 2.88
CA ILE A 162 -7.58 -11.70 2.83
C ILE A 162 -6.93 -13.03 2.43
N PRO A 163 -7.30 -14.18 3.00
CA PRO A 163 -6.82 -15.48 2.50
C PRO A 163 -7.14 -15.71 1.01
N TYR A 164 -8.32 -15.28 0.55
CA TYR A 164 -8.67 -15.34 -0.88
C TYR A 164 -7.73 -14.50 -1.76
N LEU A 165 -7.48 -13.24 -1.40
CA LEU A 165 -6.53 -12.38 -2.13
C LEU A 165 -5.11 -12.94 -2.09
N ALA A 166 -4.66 -13.45 -0.94
CA ALA A 166 -3.36 -14.09 -0.81
C ALA A 166 -3.21 -15.31 -1.72
N LYS A 167 -4.24 -16.17 -1.83
CA LYS A 167 -4.27 -17.31 -2.76
C LYS A 167 -4.10 -16.84 -4.22
N LEU A 168 -4.81 -15.79 -4.63
CA LEU A 168 -4.68 -15.23 -5.99
C LEU A 168 -3.28 -14.65 -6.24
N ARG A 169 -2.70 -13.91 -5.27
CA ARG A 169 -1.34 -13.36 -5.42
C ARG A 169 -0.30 -14.46 -5.57
N ASN A 170 -0.41 -15.51 -4.75
CA ASN A 170 0.48 -16.66 -4.86
C ASN A 170 0.33 -17.37 -6.21
N ARG A 171 -0.88 -17.44 -6.79
CA ARG A 171 -1.11 -17.99 -8.14
C ARG A 171 -0.37 -17.20 -9.22
N VAL A 172 -0.36 -15.86 -9.14
CA VAL A 172 0.46 -15.02 -10.02
C VAL A 172 1.95 -15.35 -9.87
N MET A 173 2.41 -15.56 -8.62
CA MET A 173 3.80 -15.86 -8.29
C MET A 173 4.26 -17.28 -8.64
N ASP A 174 3.35 -18.25 -8.84
CA ASP A 174 3.71 -19.63 -9.19
C ASP A 174 4.57 -19.71 -10.45
N LYS A 175 4.40 -18.77 -11.39
CA LYS A 175 5.21 -18.69 -12.61
C LYS A 175 6.67 -18.35 -12.31
N LEU A 176 6.94 -17.50 -11.32
CA LEU A 176 8.30 -17.14 -10.89
C LEU A 176 9.09 -18.40 -10.53
N LYS A 177 8.53 -19.24 -9.65
CA LYS A 177 9.17 -20.47 -9.19
C LYS A 177 9.31 -21.51 -10.30
N LYS A 178 8.28 -21.69 -11.12
CA LYS A 178 8.34 -22.60 -12.27
C LYS A 178 9.47 -22.22 -13.23
N LEU A 179 9.68 -20.92 -13.50
CA LEU A 179 10.77 -20.44 -14.35
C LEU A 179 12.15 -20.62 -13.71
N SER A 180 12.27 -20.44 -12.39
CA SER A 180 13.54 -20.66 -11.68
C SER A 180 13.91 -22.14 -11.58
N ASP A 181 12.93 -23.05 -11.60
CA ASP A 181 13.14 -24.48 -11.41
C ASP A 181 13.33 -25.25 -12.73
N LYS A 182 13.03 -24.64 -13.90
CA LYS A 182 13.24 -25.25 -15.22
C LYS A 182 14.69 -25.67 -15.41
N ARG A 183 14.89 -26.92 -15.84
CA ARG A 183 16.20 -27.56 -16.07
C ARG A 183 16.44 -27.86 -17.56
N ASP A 184 15.77 -27.13 -18.44
CA ASP A 184 15.53 -27.52 -19.83
C ASP A 184 16.70 -27.12 -20.76
N GLY A 185 17.95 -27.25 -20.29
CA GLY A 185 19.16 -26.94 -21.06
C GLY A 185 19.44 -25.45 -21.37
N GLN A 186 18.45 -24.56 -21.16
CA GLN A 186 18.59 -23.10 -21.36
C GLN A 186 19.06 -22.32 -20.11
N GLY A 187 19.37 -23.03 -19.01
CA GLY A 187 19.82 -22.44 -17.74
C GLY A 187 18.68 -21.92 -16.85
N LYS A 188 18.99 -21.73 -15.56
CA LYS A 188 18.06 -21.18 -14.56
C LYS A 188 17.69 -19.74 -14.92
N ARG A 189 16.39 -19.43 -15.11
CA ARG A 189 15.92 -18.05 -15.31
C ARG A 189 15.48 -17.44 -13.99
N SER A 190 16.40 -16.74 -13.34
CA SER A 190 16.10 -15.90 -12.18
C SER A 190 15.83 -14.45 -12.60
N PHE A 191 15.03 -13.79 -11.76
CA PHE A 191 14.74 -12.36 -11.79
C PHE A 191 15.34 -11.71 -10.55
N ASP A 192 15.76 -10.46 -10.66
CA ASP A 192 16.37 -9.69 -9.57
C ASP A 192 15.30 -8.96 -8.76
N LYS A 193 14.24 -8.49 -9.44
CA LYS A 193 13.15 -7.72 -8.84
C LYS A 193 11.78 -8.24 -9.28
N ILE A 194 10.81 -8.09 -8.40
CA ILE A 194 9.39 -8.35 -8.67
C ILE A 194 8.65 -7.02 -8.60
N LEU A 195 8.05 -6.61 -9.72
CA LEU A 195 7.23 -5.41 -9.82
C LEU A 195 5.75 -5.80 -9.79
N TRP A 196 5.06 -5.44 -8.73
CA TRP A 196 3.61 -5.59 -8.63
C TRP A 196 2.92 -4.32 -9.09
N LEU A 197 2.00 -4.47 -10.04
CA LEU A 197 1.15 -3.41 -10.57
C LEU A 197 -0.32 -3.72 -10.20
N ASN A 198 -0.98 -2.79 -9.49
CA ASN A 198 -2.43 -2.79 -9.41
C ASN A 198 -3.04 -2.16 -10.67
N ASP A 199 -4.37 -2.08 -10.70
CA ASP A 199 -5.23 -1.36 -11.64
C ASP A 199 -5.16 0.18 -11.47
N VAL A 200 -3.95 0.75 -11.52
CA VAL A 200 -3.70 2.18 -11.39
C VAL A 200 -3.15 2.80 -12.67
N ILE A 201 -3.35 4.10 -12.85
CA ILE A 201 -2.67 4.92 -13.86
C ILE A 201 -1.24 5.16 -13.36
N PHE A 202 -0.26 4.79 -14.19
CA PHE A 202 1.17 4.97 -13.96
C PHE A 202 1.89 5.27 -15.28
N THR A 203 3.15 5.70 -15.20
CA THR A 203 4.04 5.82 -16.36
C THR A 203 5.34 5.08 -16.15
N THR A 204 6.11 4.92 -17.23
CA THR A 204 7.49 4.41 -17.17
C THR A 204 8.35 5.23 -16.19
N GLU A 205 8.16 6.55 -16.12
CA GLU A 205 8.88 7.42 -15.16
C GLU A 205 8.61 7.02 -13.71
N ASP A 206 7.36 6.68 -13.38
CA ASP A 206 6.96 6.28 -12.03
C ASP A 206 7.69 5.00 -11.62
N VAL A 207 7.69 4.00 -12.50
CA VAL A 207 8.32 2.71 -12.23
C VAL A 207 9.85 2.82 -12.15
N VAL A 208 10.49 3.57 -13.05
CA VAL A 208 11.95 3.79 -13.00
C VAL A 208 12.36 4.52 -11.71
N ASN A 209 11.63 5.56 -11.32
CA ASN A 209 11.89 6.26 -10.05
C ASN A 209 11.63 5.37 -8.83
N LEU A 210 10.65 4.47 -8.91
CA LEU A 210 10.37 3.51 -7.85
C LEU A 210 11.48 2.48 -7.71
N LEU A 211 11.94 1.92 -8.83
CA LEU A 211 13.08 0.99 -8.88
C LEU A 211 14.35 1.62 -8.32
N ALA A 212 14.59 2.90 -8.64
CA ALA A 212 15.73 3.70 -8.18
C ALA A 212 15.62 4.20 -6.72
N THR A 213 14.54 3.88 -6.00
CA THR A 213 14.39 4.27 -4.58
C THR A 213 15.62 3.82 -3.80
N ARG A 214 16.30 4.73 -3.08
CA ARG A 214 17.55 4.42 -2.34
C ARG A 214 18.58 3.65 -3.18
N ASP A 215 18.76 4.03 -4.44
CA ASP A 215 19.74 3.43 -5.35
C ASP A 215 19.55 1.90 -5.49
N GLY A 216 18.29 1.44 -5.43
CA GLY A 216 17.95 0.01 -5.51
C GLY A 216 18.15 -0.78 -4.21
N ASN A 217 18.64 -0.14 -3.13
CA ASN A 217 18.90 -0.77 -1.84
C ASN A 217 17.69 -0.69 -0.89
N TYR A 218 16.77 -1.63 -1.04
CA TYR A 218 15.59 -1.83 -0.20
C TYR A 218 15.17 -3.29 -0.23
N ALA A 219 14.37 -3.72 0.74
CA ALA A 219 13.64 -4.99 0.68
C ALA A 219 12.41 -4.85 -0.24
N ALA A 220 11.67 -3.76 -0.03
CA ALA A 220 10.57 -3.35 -0.87
C ALA A 220 10.46 -1.81 -0.96
N ALA A 221 9.95 -1.32 -2.09
CA ALA A 221 9.65 0.09 -2.31
C ALA A 221 8.26 0.27 -2.93
N CYS A 222 7.42 1.16 -2.40
CA CYS A 222 6.05 1.38 -2.90
C CYS A 222 5.78 2.82 -3.32
N ALA A 223 4.83 2.98 -4.25
CA ALA A 223 4.25 4.27 -4.66
C ALA A 223 3.25 4.79 -3.61
N ILE A 224 2.60 5.93 -3.88
CA ILE A 224 1.44 6.43 -3.12
C ILE A 224 0.22 6.45 -4.04
N ASP A 225 -0.88 5.84 -3.62
CA ASP A 225 -2.08 5.68 -4.45
C ASP A 225 -3.24 6.59 -4.05
N PHE A 226 -4.01 7.01 -5.06
CA PHE A 226 -5.13 7.92 -4.88
C PHE A 226 -6.35 7.49 -5.69
N ALA A 227 -7.50 7.38 -5.02
CA ALA A 227 -8.80 7.25 -5.68
C ALA A 227 -9.59 8.57 -5.63
N LYS A 228 -9.52 9.28 -4.50
CA LYS A 228 -10.23 10.54 -4.24
C LYS A 228 -9.32 11.55 -3.51
N PRO A 229 -8.36 12.19 -4.21
CA PRO A 229 -7.52 13.24 -3.63
C PRO A 229 -8.35 14.33 -2.92
N PRO A 230 -7.86 14.93 -1.81
CA PRO A 230 -6.49 14.82 -1.28
C PRO A 230 -6.22 13.59 -0.41
N LEU A 231 -7.20 12.68 -0.28
CA LEU A 231 -7.08 11.47 0.52
C LEU A 231 -6.30 10.40 -0.25
N PHE A 232 -5.20 9.89 0.33
CA PHE A 232 -4.56 8.68 -0.19
C PHE A 232 -5.43 7.45 0.11
N TYR A 233 -5.34 6.43 -0.73
CA TYR A 233 -6.31 5.34 -0.77
C TYR A 233 -5.99 4.21 0.21
N ASP A 234 -4.85 3.54 0.06
CA ASP A 234 -4.58 2.30 0.81
C ASP A 234 -4.00 2.56 2.21
N THR A 235 -4.92 2.76 3.17
CA THR A 235 -4.62 2.89 4.60
C THR A 235 -4.41 1.55 5.30
N PHE A 236 -4.86 0.44 4.72
CA PHE A 236 -4.88 -0.85 5.39
C PHE A 236 -3.50 -1.51 5.40
N ALA A 237 -2.80 -1.47 4.26
CA ALA A 237 -1.46 -2.04 4.14
C ALA A 237 -0.38 -1.09 4.68
N LEU A 238 -0.56 0.23 4.57
CA LEU A 238 0.46 1.20 4.96
C LEU A 238 0.64 1.26 6.49
N ARG A 239 1.87 1.00 6.97
CA ARG A 239 2.25 1.11 8.38
C ARG A 239 3.52 1.93 8.51
N ASP A 240 3.54 2.94 9.35
CA ASP A 240 4.73 3.77 9.54
C ASP A 240 5.91 2.97 10.13
N ILE A 241 7.07 3.58 10.31
CA ILE A 241 8.27 2.83 10.76
C ILE A 241 8.11 2.18 12.15
N LYS A 242 7.15 2.66 12.96
CA LYS A 242 6.80 2.08 14.26
C LYS A 242 5.69 1.03 14.18
N GLY A 243 5.14 0.79 12.99
CA GLY A 243 4.05 -0.15 12.76
C GLY A 243 2.67 0.48 12.95
N GLU A 244 2.59 1.80 13.10
CA GLU A 244 1.34 2.51 13.35
C GLU A 244 0.62 2.84 12.04
N GLU A 245 -0.71 2.95 12.12
CA GLU A 245 -1.53 3.42 11.00
C GLU A 245 -1.27 4.89 10.70
N PRO A 246 -1.43 5.31 9.44
CA PRO A 246 -1.51 6.72 9.09
C PRO A 246 -2.61 7.42 9.89
N ILE A 247 -2.25 8.48 10.61
CA ILE A 247 -3.18 9.22 11.47
C ILE A 247 -4.00 10.27 10.70
N THR A 248 -3.63 10.53 9.45
CA THR A 248 -4.39 11.35 8.51
C THR A 248 -4.28 10.76 7.12
N GLN A 249 -5.34 10.87 6.31
CA GLN A 249 -5.29 10.55 4.88
C GLN A 249 -4.78 11.70 4.00
N THR A 250 -4.55 12.87 4.59
CA THR A 250 -3.93 14.02 3.95
C THR A 250 -2.47 14.14 4.37
N TRP A 251 -1.64 14.66 3.47
CA TRP A 251 -0.21 14.88 3.68
C TRP A 251 0.01 15.62 5.01
N PRO A 252 0.95 15.25 5.90
CA PRO A 252 2.03 14.27 5.75
C PRO A 252 1.77 12.91 6.44
N PHE A 253 0.52 12.44 6.51
CA PHE A 253 0.04 11.09 6.90
C PHE A 253 0.42 10.51 8.28
N PHE A 254 1.71 10.48 8.62
CA PHE A 254 2.28 9.56 9.61
C PHE A 254 2.33 10.07 11.05
N LEU A 255 2.27 9.13 12.00
CA LEU A 255 2.46 9.36 13.43
C LEU A 255 3.94 9.36 13.82
N ALA A 256 4.72 8.40 13.34
CA ALA A 256 6.16 8.34 13.57
C ALA A 256 6.84 9.58 13.01
N THR A 257 7.76 10.14 13.79
CA THR A 257 8.44 11.39 13.45
C THR A 257 9.37 11.21 12.26
N GLU A 258 10.02 10.05 12.19
CA GLU A 258 10.94 9.66 11.13
C GLU A 258 10.22 9.59 9.78
N SER A 259 9.13 8.82 9.70
CA SER A 259 8.33 8.69 8.47
C SER A 259 7.68 10.03 8.07
N ARG A 260 7.13 10.77 9.03
CA ARG A 260 6.52 12.09 8.76
C ARG A 260 7.54 13.12 8.28
N ASN A 261 8.73 13.17 8.88
CA ASN A 261 9.76 14.12 8.46
C ASN A 261 10.29 13.78 7.06
N ALA A 262 10.50 12.50 6.74
CA ALA A 262 10.86 12.06 5.39
C ALA A 262 9.79 12.47 4.36
N MET A 263 8.50 12.33 4.69
CA MET A 263 7.40 12.79 3.84
C MET A 263 7.46 14.31 3.62
N LYS A 264 7.79 15.08 4.66
CA LYS A 264 7.91 16.55 4.57
C LYS A 264 9.08 17.00 3.71
N THR A 265 10.21 16.30 3.80
CA THR A 265 11.43 16.63 3.06
C THR A 265 11.53 15.94 1.70
N SER A 266 10.49 15.23 1.27
CA SER A 266 10.47 14.51 -0.01
C SER A 266 11.56 13.43 -0.14
N ALA A 267 12.01 12.88 0.99
CA ALA A 267 12.97 11.79 1.05
C ALA A 267 12.24 10.43 0.98
N PRO A 268 12.91 9.32 0.58
CA PRO A 268 12.36 7.98 0.77
C PRO A 268 11.93 7.77 2.23
N ILE A 269 10.70 7.32 2.42
CA ILE A 269 10.05 7.29 3.73
C ILE A 269 10.21 5.90 4.32
N PRO A 270 10.87 5.75 5.48
CA PRO A 270 10.95 4.46 6.14
C PRO A 270 9.57 4.08 6.68
N VAL A 271 9.13 2.86 6.38
CA VAL A 271 7.84 2.30 6.79
C VAL A 271 8.04 0.85 7.24
N ARG A 272 7.10 0.29 7.98
CA ARG A 272 7.07 -1.16 8.26
C ARG A 272 6.40 -1.96 7.16
N SER A 273 5.52 -1.31 6.40
CA SER A 273 4.74 -1.93 5.34
C SER A 273 4.17 -0.87 4.39
N CYS A 274 4.05 -1.21 3.11
CA CYS A 274 3.32 -0.46 2.10
C CYS A 274 2.87 -1.36 0.93
N TRP A 275 1.92 -0.89 0.12
CA TRP A 275 1.53 -1.54 -1.14
C TRP A 275 1.12 -0.50 -2.18
N ASN A 276 0.09 0.29 -1.86
CA ASN A 276 -0.19 1.61 -2.44
C ASN A 276 -0.06 1.69 -3.97
N GLY A 277 -0.74 0.77 -4.67
CA GLY A 277 -0.89 0.76 -6.13
C GLY A 277 0.26 0.12 -6.91
N ILE A 278 1.52 0.42 -6.56
CA ILE A 278 2.71 -0.22 -7.16
C ILE A 278 3.74 -0.50 -6.07
N VAL A 279 4.27 -1.73 -6.04
CA VAL A 279 5.37 -2.11 -5.17
C VAL A 279 6.43 -2.92 -5.90
N VAL A 280 7.69 -2.67 -5.60
CA VAL A 280 8.84 -3.46 -6.04
C VAL A 280 9.39 -4.23 -4.86
N PHE A 281 9.64 -5.53 -5.03
CA PHE A 281 10.38 -6.36 -4.09
C PHE A 281 11.73 -6.80 -4.69
N GLN A 282 12.73 -7.02 -3.84
CA GLN A 282 13.85 -7.90 -4.20
C GLN A 282 13.30 -9.31 -4.36
N ALA A 283 13.70 -10.02 -5.42
CA ALA A 283 13.15 -11.33 -5.73
C ALA A 283 13.72 -12.47 -4.88
N GLU A 284 14.93 -12.28 -4.33
CA GLU A 284 15.67 -13.29 -3.55
C GLU A 284 14.81 -14.05 -2.52
N PRO A 285 14.02 -13.41 -1.63
CA PRO A 285 13.21 -14.11 -0.62
C PRO A 285 12.16 -15.06 -1.21
N PHE A 286 11.71 -14.83 -2.45
CA PHE A 286 10.71 -15.68 -3.10
C PHE A 286 11.30 -16.98 -3.67
N TYR A 287 12.63 -17.09 -3.74
CA TYR A 287 13.32 -18.31 -4.16
C TYR A 287 13.86 -19.15 -2.98
N GLU A 288 13.79 -18.63 -1.75
CA GLU A 288 14.28 -19.32 -0.55
C GLU A 288 13.46 -20.58 -0.21
N ASN A 289 13.92 -21.33 0.79
CA ASN A 289 13.20 -22.50 1.33
C ASN A 289 13.06 -22.40 2.85
N PRO A 290 11.85 -22.14 3.38
CA PRO A 290 10.60 -21.93 2.65
C PRO A 290 10.59 -20.60 1.88
N SER A 291 9.94 -20.59 0.71
CA SER A 291 9.81 -19.38 -0.13
C SER A 291 8.88 -18.37 0.52
N LEU A 292 9.19 -17.07 0.42
CA LEU A 292 8.27 -16.00 0.79
C LEU A 292 6.95 -16.12 0.00
N ARG A 293 5.81 -16.00 0.69
CA ARG A 293 4.46 -16.13 0.13
C ARG A 293 3.50 -15.14 0.77
N PHE A 294 2.47 -14.74 0.03
CA PHE A 294 1.36 -13.98 0.57
C PHE A 294 0.51 -14.88 1.46
N ARG A 295 0.01 -14.33 2.58
CA ARG A 295 -0.89 -15.03 3.49
C ARG A 295 -1.85 -14.06 4.17
N GLY A 296 -2.99 -14.57 4.62
CA GLY A 296 -3.78 -13.91 5.66
C GLY A 296 -3.31 -14.32 7.05
N VAL A 297 -3.94 -13.77 8.09
CA VAL A 297 -3.77 -14.31 9.45
C VAL A 297 -4.41 -15.68 9.55
N ARG A 298 -3.90 -16.53 10.44
CA ARG A 298 -4.47 -17.87 10.69
C ARG A 298 -5.94 -17.79 11.09
N ASP A 299 -6.74 -18.76 10.66
CA ASP A 299 -8.18 -18.80 10.97
C ASP A 299 -8.43 -18.80 12.49
N SER A 300 -7.58 -19.49 13.27
CA SER A 300 -7.65 -19.46 14.74
C SER A 300 -7.45 -18.07 15.34
N LEU A 301 -6.63 -17.21 14.71
CA LEU A 301 -6.43 -15.83 15.16
C LEU A 301 -7.58 -14.94 14.70
N ALA A 302 -8.08 -15.17 13.48
CA ALA A 302 -9.22 -14.45 12.93
C ALA A 302 -10.51 -14.60 13.75
N GLN A 303 -10.68 -15.73 14.45
CA GLN A 303 -11.79 -15.96 15.38
C GLN A 303 -11.86 -14.93 16.53
N TYR A 304 -10.76 -14.25 16.85
CA TYR A 304 -10.72 -13.17 17.83
C TYR A 304 -11.05 -11.81 17.19
N HIS A 305 -11.65 -11.81 16.00
CA HIS A 305 -12.02 -10.62 15.23
C HIS A 305 -10.78 -9.74 14.99
N LEU A 306 -9.75 -10.38 14.46
CA LEU A 306 -8.51 -9.76 14.04
C LEU A 306 -8.26 -10.12 12.59
N GLU A 307 -7.86 -9.14 11.79
CA GLU A 307 -7.49 -9.34 10.40
C GLU A 307 -6.21 -8.55 10.12
N GLY A 308 -5.44 -8.99 9.12
CA GLY A 308 -4.24 -8.27 8.71
C GLY A 308 -4.06 -8.41 7.22
N SER A 309 -3.83 -7.30 6.52
CA SER A 309 -3.66 -7.30 5.06
C SER A 309 -2.50 -8.21 4.63
N GLU A 310 -2.72 -9.04 3.61
CA GLU A 310 -1.66 -9.84 3.00
C GLU A 310 -0.54 -8.96 2.42
N CYS A 311 -0.90 -7.75 1.98
CA CYS A 311 0.02 -6.73 1.51
C CYS A 311 0.89 -6.13 2.63
N CYS A 312 0.47 -6.27 3.90
CA CYS A 312 1.27 -5.91 5.06
C CYS A 312 2.09 -7.08 5.60
N LEU A 313 1.45 -8.24 5.73
CA LEU A 313 2.06 -9.45 6.29
C LEU A 313 3.26 -9.93 5.46
N ILE A 314 3.24 -9.73 4.14
CA ILE A 314 4.38 -10.05 3.27
C ILE A 314 5.69 -9.37 3.71
N HIS A 315 5.61 -8.15 4.26
CA HIS A 315 6.79 -7.42 4.75
C HIS A 315 7.28 -7.95 6.09
N ALA A 316 6.36 -8.41 6.95
CA ALA A 316 6.69 -9.04 8.23
C ALA A 316 7.41 -10.38 8.04
N ASP A 317 7.06 -11.10 6.98
CA ASP A 317 7.64 -12.40 6.64
C ASP A 317 8.91 -12.29 5.79
N ASN A 318 9.14 -11.15 5.14
CA ASN A 318 10.32 -10.90 4.33
C ASN A 318 11.55 -10.63 5.21
N ALA A 319 12.52 -11.55 5.21
CA ALA A 319 13.75 -11.43 5.97
C ALA A 319 14.57 -10.17 5.62
N LEU A 320 14.51 -9.70 4.36
CA LEU A 320 15.21 -8.50 3.92
C LEU A 320 14.62 -7.23 4.54
N SER A 321 13.36 -7.24 5.00
CA SER A 321 12.75 -6.06 5.64
C SER A 321 13.53 -5.59 6.87
N LEU A 322 14.20 -6.51 7.58
CA LEU A 322 15.01 -6.19 8.75
C LEU A 322 16.35 -5.52 8.39
N THR A 323 16.95 -5.88 7.25
CA THR A 323 18.30 -5.46 6.86
C THR A 323 18.30 -4.33 5.83
N LYS A 324 17.39 -4.35 4.86
CA LYS A 324 17.28 -3.37 3.77
C LYS A 324 16.11 -2.40 3.95
N GLY A 325 15.11 -2.75 4.76
CA GLY A 325 13.96 -1.91 5.08
C GLY A 325 12.89 -1.83 3.97
N VAL A 326 11.72 -1.32 4.34
CA VAL A 326 10.59 -1.04 3.45
C VAL A 326 10.44 0.46 3.29
N TRP A 327 10.22 0.93 2.06
CA TRP A 327 10.30 2.36 1.73
C TRP A 327 9.11 2.82 0.90
N LEU A 328 8.45 3.89 1.32
CA LEU A 328 7.47 4.59 0.49
C LEU A 328 8.18 5.71 -0.28
N ASN A 329 8.00 5.77 -1.59
CA ASN A 329 8.62 6.81 -2.42
C ASN A 329 7.62 7.94 -2.70
N PRO A 330 7.73 9.11 -2.03
CA PRO A 330 6.73 10.17 -2.16
C PRO A 330 6.74 10.87 -3.52
N LYS A 331 7.75 10.60 -4.36
CA LYS A 331 7.84 11.15 -5.71
C LYS A 331 7.07 10.33 -6.74
N VAL A 332 6.66 9.11 -6.37
CA VAL A 332 5.92 8.18 -7.22
C VAL A 332 4.47 8.14 -6.75
N ARG A 333 3.57 8.75 -7.51
CA ARG A 333 2.14 8.88 -7.16
C ARG A 333 1.30 8.32 -8.29
N VAL A 334 0.45 7.36 -7.97
CA VAL A 334 -0.39 6.63 -8.92
C VAL A 334 -1.86 6.81 -8.56
N SER A 335 -2.76 6.58 -9.51
CA SER A 335 -4.18 6.92 -9.31
C SER A 335 -5.14 5.92 -9.96
N TYR A 336 -6.26 5.62 -9.31
CA TYR A 336 -7.27 4.70 -9.84
C TYR A 336 -8.18 5.31 -10.92
N ASN A 337 -8.05 6.61 -11.20
CA ASN A 337 -8.81 7.29 -12.25
C ASN A 337 -8.13 8.59 -12.71
N ALA A 338 -8.46 9.04 -13.91
CA ALA A 338 -7.85 10.22 -14.54
C ALA A 338 -8.08 11.52 -13.76
N LYS A 339 -9.23 11.66 -13.08
CA LYS A 339 -9.50 12.84 -12.23
C LYS A 339 -8.52 12.88 -11.06
N ALA A 340 -8.32 11.76 -10.36
CA ALA A 340 -7.34 11.66 -9.29
C ALA A 340 -5.91 11.94 -9.81
N ASP A 341 -5.55 11.33 -10.94
CA ASP A 341 -4.22 11.52 -11.54
C ASP A 341 -3.92 12.98 -11.85
N SER A 342 -4.89 13.70 -12.44
CA SER A 342 -4.72 15.12 -12.78
C SER A 342 -4.47 16.03 -11.56
N VAL A 343 -4.92 15.62 -10.36
CA VAL A 343 -4.75 16.37 -9.12
C VAL A 343 -3.39 16.09 -8.49
N VAL A 344 -3.00 14.81 -8.43
CA VAL A 344 -1.74 14.42 -7.76
C VAL A 344 -0.54 14.54 -8.69
N ASN A 345 -0.73 14.50 -10.01
CA ASN A 345 0.29 14.66 -11.03
C ASN A 345 0.00 15.85 -11.97
N PRO A 346 -0.11 17.09 -11.47
CA PRO A 346 -0.42 18.23 -12.30
C PRO A 346 0.72 18.53 -13.28
N LYS A 347 0.40 18.91 -14.53
CA LYS A 347 1.39 19.23 -15.59
C LYS A 347 2.42 20.29 -15.19
N GLY A 348 2.09 21.17 -14.24
CA GLY A 348 2.98 22.21 -13.68
C GLY A 348 3.81 21.78 -12.45
N GLY A 349 3.71 20.51 -12.03
CA GLY A 349 4.74 19.83 -11.24
C GLY A 349 4.80 20.11 -9.74
N LYS A 350 3.68 20.43 -9.06
CA LYS A 350 3.68 20.64 -7.61
C LYS A 350 2.45 20.02 -6.97
N TRP A 351 2.67 18.98 -6.18
CA TRP A 351 1.70 18.46 -5.21
C TRP A 351 2.46 18.08 -3.93
N PRO A 352 1.93 18.28 -2.73
CA PRO A 352 0.70 19.02 -2.46
C PRO A 352 0.89 20.53 -2.73
N SER A 353 -0.22 21.23 -2.92
CA SER A 353 -0.27 22.69 -2.94
C SER A 353 0.15 23.26 -1.58
N LYS A 354 0.49 24.57 -1.55
CA LYS A 354 0.83 25.26 -0.29
C LYS A 354 -0.30 25.21 0.74
N ILE A 355 -1.55 25.24 0.27
CA ILE A 355 -2.73 25.16 1.13
C ILE A 355 -2.84 23.75 1.72
N GLU A 356 -2.72 22.71 0.90
CA GLU A 356 -2.72 21.31 1.37
C GLU A 356 -1.58 21.03 2.35
N ILE A 357 -0.40 21.61 2.15
CA ILE A 357 0.72 21.52 3.09
C ILE A 357 0.34 22.12 4.45
N LEU A 358 -0.29 23.30 4.47
CA LEU A 358 -0.69 23.97 5.70
C LEU A 358 -1.81 23.21 6.41
N GLU A 359 -2.92 22.96 5.71
CA GLU A 359 -4.09 22.27 6.24
C GLU A 359 -3.73 20.86 6.71
N GLY A 360 -2.96 20.13 5.91
CA GLY A 360 -2.48 18.81 6.23
C GLY A 360 -1.53 18.77 7.44
N THR A 361 -0.63 19.76 7.57
CA THR A 361 0.23 19.88 8.76
C THR A 361 -0.59 20.10 10.03
N TRP A 362 -1.58 20.99 10.00
CA TRP A 362 -2.43 21.26 11.15
C TRP A 362 -3.39 20.12 11.46
N SER A 363 -3.97 19.49 10.43
CA SER A 363 -4.78 18.27 10.56
C SER A 363 -3.98 17.16 11.24
N ASN A 364 -2.74 16.91 10.80
CA ASN A 364 -1.87 15.91 11.40
C ASN A 364 -1.48 16.27 12.84
N ARG A 365 -1.20 17.55 13.14
CA ARG A 365 -0.98 18.00 14.53
C ARG A 365 -2.20 17.70 15.38
N TRP A 366 -3.38 18.13 14.96
CA TRP A 366 -4.63 17.91 15.66
C TRP A 366 -4.89 16.42 15.92
N ALA A 367 -4.78 15.58 14.90
CA ALA A 367 -4.98 14.14 14.99
C ALA A 367 -4.03 13.45 15.99
N ARG A 368 -2.79 13.94 16.15
CA ARG A 368 -1.88 13.44 17.20
C ARG A 368 -2.42 13.72 18.59
N TRP A 369 -2.86 14.95 18.84
CA TRP A 369 -3.38 15.38 20.15
C TRP A 369 -4.71 14.72 20.50
N THR A 370 -5.67 14.70 19.57
CA THR A 370 -7.03 14.24 19.85
C THR A 370 -7.20 12.72 19.72
N GLY A 371 -6.44 12.09 18.82
CA GLY A 371 -6.59 10.65 18.56
C GLY A 371 -5.77 9.74 19.49
N PHE A 372 -5.00 10.28 20.45
CA PHE A 372 -4.11 9.47 21.30
C PHE A 372 -4.88 8.40 22.10
N LEU A 373 -5.98 8.79 22.76
CA LEU A 373 -6.75 7.87 23.59
C LEU A 373 -7.37 6.74 22.76
N HIS A 374 -7.95 7.08 21.60
CA HIS A 374 -8.55 6.10 20.70
C HIS A 374 -7.52 5.08 20.21
N ARG A 375 -6.38 5.54 19.66
CA ARG A 375 -5.29 4.65 19.20
C ARG A 375 -4.75 3.76 20.33
N TYR A 376 -4.59 4.32 21.52
CA TYR A 376 -4.13 3.54 22.68
C TYR A 376 -5.12 2.44 23.06
N ILE A 377 -6.43 2.74 23.07
CA ILE A 377 -7.48 1.75 23.35
C ILE A 377 -7.49 0.64 22.28
N GLU A 378 -7.42 1.01 21.00
CA GLU A 378 -7.41 0.05 19.90
C GLU A 378 -6.17 -0.86 19.96
N SER A 379 -4.98 -0.29 20.17
CA SER A 379 -3.73 -1.04 20.30
C SER A 379 -3.80 -2.05 21.46
N ILE A 380 -4.32 -1.64 22.63
CA ILE A 380 -4.52 -2.55 23.76
C ILE A 380 -5.52 -3.64 23.43
N LEU A 381 -6.62 -3.31 22.74
CA LEU A 381 -7.65 -4.28 22.40
C LEU A 381 -7.09 -5.37 21.47
N VAL A 382 -6.34 -4.98 20.44
CA VAL A 382 -5.66 -5.91 19.53
C VAL A 382 -4.66 -6.76 20.30
N GLN A 383 -3.79 -6.14 21.11
CA GLN A 383 -2.79 -6.87 21.91
C GLN A 383 -3.43 -7.87 22.87
N LYS A 384 -4.49 -7.50 23.58
CA LYS A 384 -5.22 -8.41 24.49
C LYS A 384 -5.79 -9.61 23.76
N ARG A 385 -6.32 -9.42 22.56
CA ARG A 385 -6.86 -10.51 21.73
C ARG A 385 -5.77 -11.45 21.23
N VAL A 386 -4.64 -10.90 20.78
CA VAL A 386 -3.46 -11.70 20.41
C VAL A 386 -2.94 -12.49 21.62
N GLN A 387 -2.83 -11.87 22.79
CA GLN A 387 -2.39 -12.55 24.02
C GLN A 387 -3.33 -13.67 24.44
N ARG A 388 -4.65 -13.42 24.39
CA ARG A 388 -5.66 -14.43 24.68
C ARG A 388 -5.55 -15.62 23.72
N TRP A 389 -5.51 -15.35 22.42
CA TRP A 389 -5.30 -16.38 21.41
C TRP A 389 -4.02 -17.19 21.65
N HIS A 390 -2.91 -16.51 21.93
CA HIS A 390 -1.63 -17.16 22.22
C HIS A 390 -1.72 -18.08 23.44
N SER A 391 -2.41 -17.65 24.50
CA SER A 391 -2.62 -18.47 25.70
C SER A 391 -3.46 -19.72 25.42
N GLU A 392 -4.50 -19.62 24.60
CA GLU A 392 -5.39 -20.74 24.26
C GLU A 392 -4.68 -21.74 23.34
N VAL A 393 -3.93 -21.26 22.35
CA VAL A 393 -3.14 -22.10 21.43
C VAL A 393 -2.00 -22.85 22.12
N SER A 394 -1.31 -22.18 23.06
CA SER A 394 -0.20 -22.78 23.83
C SER A 394 -0.69 -23.93 24.71
N VAL A 395 -1.92 -23.86 25.23
CA VAL A 395 -2.53 -24.92 26.06
C VAL A 395 -2.89 -26.16 25.25
N VAL A 396 -3.19 -26.00 23.95
CA VAL A 396 -3.56 -27.12 23.04
C VAL A 396 -2.31 -27.90 22.55
N GLY A 397 -1.12 -27.61 23.07
CA GLY A 397 0.12 -28.31 22.71
C GLY A 397 0.58 -28.04 21.27
N GLN A 398 0.08 -26.96 20.65
CA GLN A 398 0.62 -26.47 19.39
C GLN A 398 1.97 -25.81 19.67
N THR A 399 2.95 -26.01 18.77
CA THR A 399 4.26 -25.31 18.77
C THR A 399 4.10 -23.83 19.12
N GLU A 400 5.06 -23.20 19.79
CA GLU A 400 4.97 -21.76 20.12
C GLU A 400 4.64 -20.93 18.86
N VAL A 401 3.38 -20.49 18.73
CA VAL A 401 2.93 -19.83 17.50
C VAL A 401 2.76 -18.34 17.71
N HIS A 402 3.75 -17.59 17.23
CA HIS A 402 3.74 -16.13 17.23
C HIS A 402 3.23 -15.57 15.89
N GLU A 403 2.51 -14.45 15.91
CA GLU A 403 2.18 -13.68 14.69
C GLU A 403 3.24 -12.59 14.48
N LYS A 404 4.19 -12.84 13.56
CA LYS A 404 5.30 -11.90 13.25
C LYS A 404 4.78 -10.53 12.79
N GLY A 405 3.64 -10.50 12.11
CA GLY A 405 3.00 -9.30 11.59
C GLY A 405 1.99 -8.69 12.55
N ALA A 406 2.18 -8.75 13.88
CA ALA A 406 1.24 -8.20 14.85
C ALA A 406 0.90 -6.71 14.62
N TYR A 407 1.83 -5.93 14.05
CA TYR A 407 1.62 -4.53 13.68
C TYR A 407 0.73 -4.32 12.44
N CYS A 408 0.45 -5.38 11.69
CA CYS A 408 -0.51 -5.38 10.58
C CYS A 408 -1.94 -5.65 11.02
N LEU A 409 -2.15 -6.03 12.29
CA LEU A 409 -3.45 -6.47 12.78
C LEU A 409 -4.36 -5.29 13.08
N VAL A 410 -5.60 -5.40 12.61
CA VAL A 410 -6.68 -4.48 12.91
C VAL A 410 -7.80 -5.21 13.64
N ASN A 411 -8.56 -4.46 14.44
CA ASN A 411 -9.78 -4.94 15.08
C ASN A 411 -10.95 -4.94 14.09
N GLU A 412 -10.86 -5.77 13.07
CA GLU A 412 -11.90 -5.94 12.06
C GLU A 412 -11.96 -7.39 11.58
N MET A 413 -13.03 -7.72 10.87
CA MET A 413 -13.16 -8.95 10.10
C MET A 413 -13.70 -8.66 8.71
N GLN A 414 -13.07 -9.23 7.67
CA GLN A 414 -13.40 -8.95 6.27
C GLN A 414 -13.75 -10.25 5.52
N VAL A 415 -14.94 -10.29 4.93
CA VAL A 415 -15.41 -11.43 4.14
C VAL A 415 -15.69 -11.03 2.69
N LEU A 416 -15.53 -11.98 1.78
CA LEU A 416 -15.80 -11.79 0.37
C LEU A 416 -17.31 -11.69 0.11
N ARG A 417 -17.66 -10.93 -0.93
CA ARG A 417 -19.02 -10.76 -1.47
C ARG A 417 -18.96 -10.87 -2.99
N GLU A 418 -20.09 -11.21 -3.60
CA GLU A 418 -20.25 -11.27 -5.06
C GLU A 418 -19.72 -10.02 -5.79
N ASN A 419 -19.97 -8.84 -5.21
CA ASN A 419 -19.58 -7.54 -5.77
C ASN A 419 -18.52 -6.81 -4.93
N GLY A 420 -17.71 -7.53 -4.15
CA GLY A 420 -16.60 -6.93 -3.40
C GLY A 420 -16.34 -7.63 -2.08
N TRP A 421 -16.40 -6.88 -0.98
CA TRP A 421 -16.23 -7.42 0.37
C TRP A 421 -17.08 -6.64 1.38
N ALA A 422 -17.21 -7.18 2.59
CA ALA A 422 -17.88 -6.51 3.70
C ALA A 422 -17.06 -6.61 4.99
N HIS A 423 -17.11 -5.56 5.79
CA HIS A 423 -16.70 -5.60 7.19
C HIS A 423 -17.85 -6.23 8.00
N ILE A 424 -17.51 -7.10 8.96
CA ILE A 424 -18.47 -7.76 9.86
C ILE A 424 -18.38 -7.15 11.24
#